data_AF-A0A436D1V5-F1
#
_entry.id   AF-A0A436D1V5-F1
#
_cell.length_a   1.000
_cell.length_b   1.000
_cell.length_c   1.000
_cell.angle_alpha   90.00
_cell.angle_beta   90.00
_cell.angle_gamma   90.00
#
_symmetry.space_group_name_H-M   'P 1'
#
loop_
_entity.id
_entity.type
_entity.pdbx_description
1 polymer ?
#
loop_
_entity_poly.entity_id
_entity_poly.type
_entity_poly.pdbx_seq_one_letter_code
_entity_poly.pdbx_strand_id
1 'polypeptide(L)'
;MSILVDKNTKVLVQGLTGKTGTFHTEQALAYHGTKMVGGIHPKKGGETWTGAKGESLPIFATVAEGKEKTGANASVVYVPPAGAAEAILEAIEAEIPLIICITEGIPVMD
;
A
#
# COMPACT_ATOMS: atom_id res chain seq x y z
N MET A 1 -15.14 17.95 -7.80
CA MET A 1 -14.24 17.26 -8.75
C MET A 1 -12.93 17.04 -8.04
N SER A 2 -12.47 15.80 -7.99
CA SER A 2 -11.10 15.46 -7.59
C SER A 2 -10.24 15.22 -8.83
N ILE A 3 -8.92 15.15 -8.67
CA ILE A 3 -7.97 14.97 -9.79
C ILE A 3 -7.47 13.53 -9.86
N LEU A 4 -6.74 13.06 -8.84
CA LEU A 4 -6.11 11.73 -8.86
C LEU A 4 -6.82 10.68 -8.00
N VAL A 5 -7.38 11.10 -6.86
CA VAL A 5 -8.03 10.20 -5.89
C VAL A 5 -9.45 10.66 -5.59
N ASP A 6 -10.34 9.72 -5.35
CA ASP A 6 -11.73 9.95 -5.00
C ASP A 6 -12.24 8.88 -4.03
N LYS A 7 -13.53 8.96 -3.66
CA LYS A 7 -14.19 8.00 -2.77
C LYS A 7 -14.24 6.56 -3.30
N ASN A 8 -13.91 6.33 -4.56
CA ASN A 8 -13.88 5.00 -5.20
C ASN A 8 -12.47 4.44 -5.31
N THR A 9 -11.44 5.25 -5.05
CA THR A 9 -10.04 4.83 -5.10
C THR A 9 -9.77 3.78 -4.04
N LYS A 10 -9.25 2.63 -4.46
CA LYS A 10 -8.90 1.48 -3.63
C LYS A 10 -7.39 1.37 -3.53
N VAL A 11 -6.88 1.42 -2.30
CA VAL A 11 -5.45 1.63 -2.03
C VAL A 11 -4.82 0.39 -1.41
N LEU A 12 -3.75 -0.12 -2.03
CA LEU A 12 -2.82 -1.06 -1.42
C LEU A 12 -1.72 -0.33 -0.65
N VAL A 13 -1.21 -0.96 0.40
CA VAL A 13 -0.14 -0.41 1.24
C VAL A 13 1.10 -1.29 1.18
N GLN A 14 2.14 -0.83 0.48
CA GLN A 14 3.43 -1.51 0.46
C GLN A 14 4.22 -1.11 1.71
N GLY A 15 4.59 -2.11 2.53
CA GLY A 15 5.17 -1.86 3.85
C GLY A 15 4.14 -1.68 4.97
N LEU A 16 2.92 -2.24 4.82
CA LEU A 16 1.83 -2.12 5.80
C LEU A 16 2.24 -2.51 7.23
N THR A 17 2.99 -3.60 7.38
CA THR A 17 3.35 -4.13 8.71
C THR A 17 4.49 -3.36 9.38
N GLY A 18 5.06 -2.34 8.72
CA GLY A 18 6.05 -1.45 9.32
C GLY A 18 5.39 -0.38 10.18
N LYS A 19 6.15 0.24 11.09
CA LYS A 19 5.65 1.28 12.01
C LYS A 19 4.90 2.41 11.28
N THR A 20 5.53 2.99 10.26
CA THR A 20 4.94 4.11 9.48
C THR A 20 3.73 3.65 8.66
N GLY A 21 3.83 2.50 8.00
CA GLY A 21 2.73 1.92 7.23
C GLY A 21 1.50 1.61 8.08
N THR A 22 1.69 1.02 9.26
CA THR A 22 0.60 0.76 10.21
C THR A 22 -0.02 2.07 10.69
N PHE A 23 0.78 3.02 11.19
CA PHE A 23 0.28 4.29 11.71
C PHE A 23 -0.56 5.06 10.67
N HIS A 24 -0.05 5.26 9.46
CA HIS A 24 -0.79 6.01 8.44
C HIS A 24 -1.98 5.24 7.85
N THR A 25 -1.94 3.91 7.83
CA THR A 25 -3.09 3.10 7.40
C THR A 25 -4.24 3.22 8.40
N GLU A 26 -3.96 3.19 9.71
CA GLU A 26 -4.95 3.44 10.75
C GLU A 26 -5.57 4.84 10.64
N GLN A 27 -4.75 5.87 10.42
CA GLN A 27 -5.25 7.23 10.22
C GLN A 27 -6.12 7.33 8.96
N ALA A 28 -5.73 6.68 7.87
CA ALA A 28 -6.49 6.70 6.63
C ALA A 28 -7.83 5.95 6.74
N LEU A 29 -7.85 4.80 7.42
CA LEU A 29 -9.08 4.04 7.71
C LEU A 29 -10.02 4.81 8.65
N ALA A 30 -9.46 5.51 9.65
CA ALA A 30 -10.21 6.38 10.54
C ALA A 30 -10.75 7.63 9.83
N TYR A 31 -10.08 8.06 8.76
CA TYR A 31 -10.56 9.14 7.91
C TYR A 31 -11.78 8.68 7.11
N HIS A 32 -12.84 9.50 7.10
CA HIS A 32 -14.15 9.17 6.52
C HIS A 32 -14.08 8.71 5.04
N GLY A 33 -13.91 7.41 4.82
CA GLY A 33 -14.10 6.74 3.54
C GLY A 33 -12.85 6.47 2.70
N THR A 34 -11.63 6.57 3.24
CA THR A 34 -10.46 6.05 2.50
C THR A 34 -10.54 4.53 2.42
N LYS A 35 -10.54 3.99 1.20
CA LYS A 35 -10.65 2.54 0.99
C LYS A 35 -9.26 1.92 0.92
N MET A 36 -8.63 1.75 2.08
CA MET A 36 -7.48 0.84 2.21
C MET A 36 -8.00 -0.59 2.06
N VAL A 37 -7.45 -1.35 1.11
CA VAL A 37 -7.98 -2.68 0.74
C VAL A 37 -7.03 -3.84 1.02
N GLY A 38 -5.78 -3.56 1.38
CA GLY A 38 -4.80 -4.59 1.71
C GLY A 38 -3.38 -4.05 1.85
N GLY A 39 -2.50 -4.89 2.38
CA GLY A 39 -1.06 -4.60 2.45
C GLY A 39 -0.24 -5.58 1.64
N ILE A 40 0.98 -5.17 1.27
CA ILE A 40 1.95 -6.02 0.57
C ILE A 40 3.11 -6.32 1.52
N HIS A 41 3.44 -7.60 1.65
CA HIS A 41 4.62 -8.07 2.37
C HIS A 41 5.07 -9.45 1.85
N PRO A 42 6.25 -9.57 1.22
CA PRO A 42 6.68 -10.79 0.52
C PRO A 42 6.65 -12.08 1.34
N LYS A 43 6.94 -11.97 2.65
CA LYS A 43 7.02 -13.12 3.57
C LYS A 43 5.75 -13.38 4.40
N LYS A 44 4.75 -12.50 4.31
CA LYS A 44 3.54 -12.53 5.16
C LYS A 44 2.26 -12.59 4.33
N GLY A 45 2.36 -12.90 3.04
CA GLY A 45 1.20 -13.10 2.18
C GLY A 45 0.28 -14.19 2.73
N GLY A 46 -1.02 -13.93 2.75
CA GLY A 46 -2.05 -14.78 3.34
C GLY A 46 -2.35 -14.48 4.81
N GLU A 47 -1.53 -13.67 5.48
CA GLU A 47 -1.83 -13.19 6.84
C GLU A 47 -2.86 -12.05 6.82
N THR A 48 -3.36 -11.70 8.00
CA THR A 48 -4.22 -10.53 8.21
C THR A 48 -3.50 -9.53 9.10
N TRP A 49 -3.41 -8.28 8.65
CA TRP A 49 -3.00 -7.16 9.48
C TRP A 49 -4.17 -6.71 10.36
N THR A 50 -3.90 -6.38 11.62
CA THR A 50 -4.88 -5.85 12.57
C THR A 50 -4.39 -4.52 13.11
N GLY A 51 -5.21 -3.47 12.97
CA GLY A 51 -4.98 -2.15 13.53
C GLY A 51 -5.39 -2.04 15.00
N ALA A 52 -4.95 -0.98 15.66
CA ALA A 52 -5.15 -0.75 17.09
C ALA A 52 -6.63 -0.65 17.52
N LYS A 53 -7.55 -0.32 16.62
CA LYS A 53 -8.99 -0.22 16.92
C LYS A 53 -9.79 -1.41 16.36
N GLY A 54 -9.10 -2.48 15.94
CA GLY A 54 -9.72 -3.71 15.47
C GLY A 54 -10.03 -3.73 13.97
N GLU A 55 -9.59 -2.73 13.20
CA GLU A 55 -9.62 -2.79 11.74
C GLU A 55 -8.74 -3.95 11.26
N SER A 56 -9.13 -4.57 10.15
CA SER A 56 -8.34 -5.64 9.56
C SER A 56 -8.21 -5.48 8.05
N LEU A 57 -7.04 -5.86 7.53
CA LEU A 57 -6.75 -5.85 6.10
C LEU A 57 -5.99 -7.12 5.72
N PRO A 58 -6.28 -7.73 4.55
CA PRO A 58 -5.50 -8.86 4.06
C PRO A 58 -4.08 -8.40 3.69
N ILE A 59 -3.11 -9.28 3.92
CA ILE A 59 -1.74 -9.12 3.46
C ILE A 59 -1.52 -10.05 2.26
N PHE A 60 -1.00 -9.50 1.17
CA PHE A 60 -0.65 -10.23 -0.05
C PHE A 60 0.87 -10.35 -0.17
N ALA A 61 1.33 -11.39 -0.85
CA ALA A 61 2.76 -11.58 -1.08
C ALA A 61 3.28 -10.59 -2.13
N THR A 62 2.46 -10.27 -3.13
CA THR A 62 2.82 -9.37 -4.24
C THR A 62 1.74 -8.33 -4.53
N VAL A 63 2.12 -7.21 -5.14
CA VAL A 63 1.20 -6.16 -5.60
C VAL A 63 0.22 -6.72 -6.63
N ALA A 64 0.68 -7.56 -7.55
CA ALA A 64 -0.15 -8.18 -8.58
C ALA A 64 -1.30 -9.01 -7.96
N GLU A 65 -0.98 -9.86 -6.97
CA GLU A 65 -1.98 -10.65 -6.24
C GLU A 65 -2.98 -9.72 -5.52
N GLY A 66 -2.48 -8.70 -4.84
CA GLY A 66 -3.32 -7.73 -4.14
C GLY A 66 -4.25 -6.98 -5.09
N LYS A 67 -3.76 -6.57 -6.26
CA LYS A 67 -4.55 -5.89 -7.29
C LYS A 67 -5.66 -6.81 -7.81
N GLU A 68 -5.33 -8.04 -8.17
CA GLU A 68 -6.30 -9.02 -8.70
C GLU A 68 -7.43 -9.25 -7.71
N LYS A 69 -7.11 -9.49 -6.43
CA LYS A 69 -8.09 -9.84 -5.40
C LYS A 69 -8.95 -8.67 -4.93
N THR A 70 -8.46 -7.44 -5.01
CA THR A 70 -9.15 -6.27 -4.44
C THR A 70 -9.68 -5.29 -5.50
N GLY A 71 -9.15 -5.35 -6.72
CA GLY A 71 -9.33 -4.34 -7.75
C GLY A 71 -8.70 -3.00 -7.39
N ALA A 72 -7.59 -3.01 -6.64
CA ALA A 72 -6.87 -1.79 -6.27
C ALA A 72 -6.42 -1.01 -7.51
N ASN A 73 -6.55 0.31 -7.43
CA ASN A 73 -6.13 1.23 -8.49
C ASN A 73 -5.14 2.29 -7.99
N ALA A 74 -4.72 2.22 -6.73
CA ALA A 74 -3.64 3.01 -6.19
C ALA A 74 -2.80 2.17 -5.22
N SER A 75 -1.54 2.57 -5.04
CA SER A 75 -0.62 1.98 -4.07
C SER A 75 0.15 3.09 -3.36
N VAL A 76 0.29 2.97 -2.03
CA VAL A 76 1.16 3.85 -1.24
C VAL A 76 2.36 3.07 -0.72
N VAL A 77 3.56 3.66 -0.84
CA VAL A 77 4.83 3.02 -0.48
C VAL A 77 5.36 3.63 0.81
N TYR A 78 5.46 2.79 1.85
CA TYR A 78 6.14 3.06 3.12
C TYR A 78 7.36 2.14 3.34
N VAL A 79 7.85 1.53 2.27
CA VAL A 79 9.03 0.64 2.29
C VAL A 79 10.29 1.48 2.55
N PRO A 80 11.26 1.01 3.38
CA PRO A 80 12.51 1.74 3.61
C PRO A 80 13.27 2.06 2.31
N PRO A 81 14.18 3.07 2.31
CA PRO A 81 14.79 3.60 1.10
C PRO A 81 15.48 2.54 0.23
N ALA A 82 16.18 1.60 0.88
CA ALA A 82 16.89 0.51 0.21
C ALA A 82 16.00 -0.46 -0.59
N GLY A 83 14.69 -0.52 -0.32
CA GLY A 83 13.74 -1.38 -1.04
C GLY A 83 12.61 -0.62 -1.72
N ALA A 84 12.61 0.71 -1.66
CA ALA A 84 11.50 1.51 -2.17
C ALA A 84 11.46 1.56 -3.71
N ALA A 85 12.63 1.55 -4.38
CA ALA A 85 12.70 1.46 -5.84
C ALA A 85 12.07 0.16 -6.35
N GLU A 86 12.44 -0.98 -5.77
CA GLU A 86 11.85 -2.28 -6.11
C GLU A 86 10.33 -2.31 -5.85
N ALA A 87 9.85 -1.74 -4.74
CA ALA A 87 8.42 -1.65 -4.44
C ALA A 87 7.64 -0.78 -5.44
N ILE A 88 8.26 0.29 -5.95
CA ILE A 88 7.67 1.12 -7.02
C ILE A 88 7.61 0.31 -8.32
N LEU A 89 8.71 -0.36 -8.69
CA LEU A 89 8.78 -1.19 -9.89
C LEU A 89 7.74 -2.33 -9.84
N GLU A 90 7.59 -3.02 -8.70
CA GLU A 90 6.57 -4.06 -8.53
C GLU A 90 5.15 -3.53 -8.78
N ALA A 91 4.85 -2.32 -8.31
CA ALA A 91 3.56 -1.69 -8.55
C ALA A 91 3.36 -1.23 -10.01
N ILE A 92 4.43 -0.82 -10.68
CA ILE A 92 4.42 -0.52 -12.12
C ILE A 92 4.16 -1.79 -12.93
N GLU A 93 4.86 -2.89 -12.63
CA GLU A 93 4.69 -4.20 -13.28
C GLU A 93 3.28 -4.76 -13.07
N ALA A 94 2.71 -4.55 -11.89
CA ALA A 94 1.32 -4.89 -11.61
C ALA A 94 0.31 -3.92 -12.29
N GLU A 95 0.78 -2.92 -13.05
CA GLU A 95 -0.02 -1.89 -13.71
C GLU A 95 -0.96 -1.14 -12.75
N ILE A 96 -0.46 -0.75 -11.57
CA ILE A 96 -1.20 0.14 -10.66
C ILE A 96 -1.20 1.56 -11.25
N PRO A 97 -2.38 2.17 -11.53
CA PRO A 97 -2.44 3.48 -12.18
C PRO A 97 -1.83 4.64 -11.40
N LEU A 98 -1.86 4.59 -10.07
CA LEU A 98 -1.34 5.65 -9.19
C LEU A 98 -0.47 5.06 -8.09
N ILE A 99 0.80 5.46 -8.06
CA ILE A 99 1.76 5.06 -7.02
C ILE A 99 2.20 6.31 -6.26
N ILE A 100 2.00 6.31 -4.95
CA ILE A 100 2.40 7.40 -4.05
C ILE A 100 3.57 6.90 -3.21
N CYS A 101 4.79 7.38 -3.50
CA CYS A 101 5.96 7.07 -2.68
C CYS A 101 6.13 8.11 -1.57
N ILE A 102 6.09 7.65 -0.32
CA ILE A 102 6.34 8.51 0.85
C ILE A 102 7.81 8.48 1.27
N THR A 103 8.52 7.42 0.90
CA THR A 103 9.89 7.17 1.31
C THR A 103 10.85 8.26 0.83
N GLU A 104 11.56 8.88 1.78
CA GLU A 104 12.66 9.82 1.51
C GLU A 104 14.00 9.08 1.42
N GLY A 105 14.97 9.64 0.68
CA GLY A 105 16.35 9.14 0.67
C GLY A 105 16.58 7.93 -0.24
N ILE A 106 15.70 7.69 -1.20
CA ILE A 106 15.91 6.71 -2.26
C ILE A 106 17.12 7.16 -3.11
N PRO A 107 18.13 6.30 -3.32
CA PRO A 107 19.25 6.61 -4.21
C PRO A 107 18.77 7.01 -5.61
N VAL A 108 19.44 7.99 -6.22
CA VAL A 108 19.14 8.42 -7.60
C VAL A 108 19.56 7.35 -8.62
N MET A 109 20.62 6.60 -8.29
CA MET A 109 21.14 5.49 -9.08
C MET A 109 21.21 4.26 -8.18
N ASP A 110 20.94 3.10 -8.79
CA ASP A 110 21.05 1.78 -8.15
C ASP A 110 22.49 1.44 -7.72
#